data_AF-A0A6L7F298-F1
#
_entry.id   AF-A0A6L7F298-F1
#
_cell.length_a   1.000
_cell.length_b   1.000
_cell.length_c   1.000
_cell.angle_alpha   90.00
_cell.angle_beta   90.00
_cell.angle_gamma   90.00
#
_symmetry.space_group_name_H-M   'P 1'
#
loop_
_entity.id
_entity.type
_entity.pdbx_description
1 polymer ?
#
loop_
_entity_poly.entity_id
_entity_poly.type
_entity_poly.pdbx_seq_one_letter_code
_entity_poly.pdbx_strand_id
1 'polypeptide(L)'
;MSEMRVEFEALTKAADREVEAKGKVDGLVSDHGSATLEKGALGKLPSSDEIQASFDEVYAKAGEALEQLGKACDGLADRLISFRDYTRDLDDTVNQKFTTMKGGA
;
A
#
# COMPACT_ATOMS: atom_id res chain seq x y z
N MET A 1 -4.60 -25.40 -17.10
CA MET A 1 -3.91 -24.10 -16.94
C MET A 1 -2.48 -24.40 -16.54
N SER A 2 -1.49 -23.67 -17.07
CA SER A 2 -0.10 -23.80 -16.63
C SER A 2 0.05 -23.23 -15.20
N GLU A 3 0.99 -23.75 -14.42
CA GLU A 3 1.29 -23.26 -13.06
C GLU A 3 1.60 -21.75 -13.06
N MET A 4 2.30 -21.27 -14.09
CA MET A 4 2.65 -19.86 -14.27
C MET A 4 1.42 -18.93 -14.41
N ARG A 5 0.30 -19.40 -14.99
CA ARG A 5 -0.96 -18.63 -15.04
C ARG A 5 -1.63 -18.50 -13.66
N VAL A 6 -1.51 -19.52 -12.81
CA VAL A 6 -2.06 -19.49 -11.45
C VAL A 6 -1.27 -18.50 -10.58
N GLU A 7 0.05 -18.48 -10.75
CA GLU A 7 0.93 -17.50 -10.10
C GLU A 7 0.60 -16.07 -10.54
N PHE A 8 0.34 -15.84 -11.83
CA PHE A 8 -0.04 -14.52 -12.36
C PHE A 8 -1.36 -13.98 -11.75
N GLU A 9 -2.39 -14.82 -11.68
CA GLU A 9 -3.66 -14.44 -11.05
C GLU A 9 -3.51 -14.16 -9.56
N ALA A 10 -2.69 -14.96 -8.86
CA ALA A 10 -2.41 -14.75 -7.43
C ALA A 10 -1.67 -13.43 -7.19
N LEU A 11 -0.67 -13.10 -8.03
CA LEU A 11 0.07 -11.85 -7.95
C LEU A 11 -0.80 -10.63 -8.26
N THR A 12 -1.70 -10.74 -9.25
CA THR A 12 -2.66 -9.68 -9.58
C THR A 12 -3.60 -9.42 -8.40
N LYS A 13 -4.19 -10.48 -7.83
CA LYS A 13 -5.05 -10.35 -6.63
C LYS A 13 -4.31 -9.79 -5.42
N ALA A 14 -3.03 -10.12 -5.25
CA ALA A 14 -2.21 -9.56 -4.19
C ALA A 14 -1.99 -8.06 -4.41
N ALA A 15 -1.63 -7.63 -5.63
CA ALA A 15 -1.46 -6.22 -5.96
C ALA A 15 -2.77 -5.42 -5.73
N ASP A 16 -3.91 -5.94 -6.17
CA ASP A 16 -5.22 -5.31 -5.97
C ASP A 16 -5.55 -5.10 -4.48
N ARG A 17 -5.20 -6.08 -3.64
CA ARG A 17 -5.38 -5.99 -2.18
C ARG A 17 -4.50 -4.91 -1.55
N GLU A 18 -3.26 -4.76 -2.01
CA GLU A 18 -2.36 -3.72 -1.52
C GLU A 18 -2.83 -2.33 -1.94
N VAL A 19 -3.38 -2.19 -3.15
CA VAL A 19 -4.04 -0.95 -3.61
C VAL A 19 -5.27 -0.64 -2.76
N GLU A 20 -6.09 -1.63 -2.43
CA GLU A 20 -7.24 -1.45 -1.54
C GLU A 20 -6.80 -1.06 -0.12
N ALA A 21 -5.75 -1.71 0.41
CA ALA A 21 -5.17 -1.39 1.71
C ALA A 21 -4.64 0.04 1.74
N LYS A 22 -3.95 0.48 0.69
CA LYS A 22 -3.53 1.87 0.52
C LYS A 22 -4.72 2.83 0.57
N GLY A 23 -5.79 2.56 -0.18
CA GLY A 23 -6.99 3.41 -0.17
C GLY A 23 -7.60 3.57 1.24
N LYS A 24 -7.54 2.53 2.07
CA LYS A 24 -7.94 2.61 3.49
C LYS A 24 -6.97 3.47 4.31
N VAL A 25 -5.67 3.35 4.09
CA VAL A 25 -4.65 4.19 4.74
C VAL A 25 -4.81 5.65 4.35
N ASP A 26 -5.03 5.95 3.07
CA ASP A 26 -5.28 7.32 2.59
C ASP A 26 -6.55 7.91 3.24
N GLY A 27 -7.60 7.09 3.43
CA GLY A 27 -8.77 7.47 4.21
C GLY A 27 -8.42 7.82 5.66
N LEU A 28 -7.62 6.99 6.34
CA LEU A 28 -7.16 7.27 7.69
C LEU A 28 -6.30 8.53 7.78
N VAL A 29 -5.46 8.82 6.78
CA VAL A 29 -4.68 10.06 6.70
C VAL A 29 -5.59 11.28 6.56
N SER A 30 -6.69 11.16 5.82
CA SER A 30 -7.69 12.22 5.67
C SER A 30 -8.58 12.42 6.90
N ASP A 31 -8.85 11.35 7.66
CA ASP A 31 -9.62 11.40 8.91
C ASP A 31 -8.77 11.93 10.07
N HIS A 32 -7.52 11.47 10.18
CA HIS A 32 -6.43 12.24 10.77
C HIS A 32 -6.30 13.57 9.99
N GLY A 33 -5.59 14.62 10.38
CA GLY A 33 -5.73 15.93 9.69
C GLY A 33 -7.10 16.63 9.89
N SER A 34 -8.24 15.93 9.82
CA SER A 34 -9.57 16.47 10.16
C SER A 34 -9.86 16.42 11.67
N ALA A 35 -9.36 15.40 12.36
CA ALA A 35 -9.53 15.25 13.80
C ALA A 35 -8.58 16.18 14.57
N THR A 36 -9.04 17.31 15.08
CA THR A 36 -8.19 18.21 15.90
C THR A 36 -8.76 18.35 17.30
N LEU A 37 -7.87 18.59 18.28
CA LEU A 37 -8.27 19.08 19.58
C LEU A 37 -8.23 20.62 19.52
N GLU A 38 -9.39 21.27 19.46
CA GLU A 38 -9.43 22.73 19.39
C GLU A 38 -8.69 23.37 20.58
N LYS A 39 -7.96 24.45 20.31
CA LYS A 39 -7.25 25.18 21.37
C LYS A 39 -8.25 25.69 22.38
N GLY A 40 -8.05 25.31 23.65
CA GLY A 40 -8.93 25.68 24.75
C GLY A 40 -10.18 24.80 24.89
N ALA A 41 -10.32 23.72 24.11
CA ALA A 41 -11.38 22.72 24.30
C ALA A 41 -11.35 22.08 25.69
N LEU A 42 -10.18 22.05 26.32
CA LEU A 42 -9.97 21.54 27.69
C LEU A 42 -10.33 22.56 28.78
N GLY A 43 -10.70 23.79 28.42
CA GLY A 43 -11.18 24.82 29.34
C GLY A 43 -10.19 25.13 30.47
N LYS A 44 -10.68 25.14 31.72
CA LYS A 44 -9.88 25.41 32.92
C LYS A 44 -9.43 24.15 33.66
N LEU A 45 -9.38 23.00 32.97
CA LEU A 45 -8.88 21.78 33.59
C LEU A 45 -7.42 21.99 34.06
N PRO A 46 -7.07 21.52 35.27
CA PRO A 46 -5.67 21.41 35.67
C PRO A 46 -4.89 20.62 34.61
N SER A 47 -3.67 21.06 34.30
CA SER A 47 -2.82 20.46 33.26
C SER A 47 -3.41 20.45 31.84
N SER A 48 -4.38 21.32 31.52
CA SER A 48 -4.93 21.45 30.16
C SER A 48 -3.86 21.68 29.10
N ASP A 49 -2.88 22.55 29.36
CA ASP A 49 -1.77 22.81 28.43
C ASP A 49 -0.87 21.57 28.21
N GLU A 50 -0.58 20.80 29.28
CA GLU A 50 0.19 19.55 29.18
C GLU A 50 -0.56 18.48 28.38
N ILE A 51 -1.87 18.36 28.58
CA ILE A 51 -2.72 17.42 27.84
C ILE A 51 -2.77 17.82 26.37
N GLN A 52 -2.93 19.12 26.06
CA GLN A 52 -2.93 19.63 24.70
C GLN A 52 -1.58 19.35 24.01
N ALA A 53 -0.46 19.65 24.68
CA ALA A 53 0.88 19.37 24.14
C ALA A 53 1.12 17.88 23.91
N SER A 54 0.68 17.02 24.84
CA SER A 54 0.79 15.56 24.71
C SER A 54 -0.06 15.03 23.55
N PHE A 55 -1.27 15.58 23.38
CA PHE A 55 -2.12 15.26 22.23
C PHE A 55 -1.42 15.65 20.93
N ASP A 56 -0.94 16.89 20.82
CA ASP A 56 -0.28 17.38 19.61
C ASP A 56 0.95 16.53 19.24
N GLU A 57 1.76 16.12 20.21
CA GLU A 57 2.92 15.25 19.98
C GLU A 57 2.52 13.86 19.47
N VAL A 58 1.57 13.20 20.15
CA VAL A 58 1.11 11.86 19.76
C VAL A 58 0.40 11.91 18.42
N TYR A 59 -0.38 12.96 18.18
CA TYR A 59 -1.09 13.17 16.94
C TYR A 59 -0.11 13.35 15.77
N ALA A 60 0.92 14.18 15.92
CA ALA A 60 1.95 14.34 14.90
C ALA A 60 2.65 13.00 14.56
N LYS A 61 3.05 12.22 15.58
CA LYS A 61 3.66 10.89 15.38
C LYS A 61 2.73 9.91 14.68
N ALA A 62 1.43 9.95 14.98
CA ALA A 62 0.44 9.12 14.30
C ALA A 62 0.32 9.48 12.81
N GLY A 63 0.33 10.77 12.47
CA GLY A 63 0.37 11.24 11.09
C GLY A 63 1.59 10.74 10.33
N GLU A 64 2.79 10.86 10.91
CA GLU A 64 4.03 10.35 10.31
C GLU A 64 3.98 8.83 10.08
N ALA A 65 3.44 8.07 11.04
CA ALA A 65 3.31 6.63 10.92
C ALA A 65 2.33 6.21 9.81
N LEU A 66 1.21 6.93 9.66
CA LEU A 66 0.24 6.70 8.59
C LEU A 66 0.85 6.99 7.21
N GLU A 67 1.63 8.07 7.06
CA GLU A 67 2.33 8.37 5.81
C GLU A 67 3.35 7.27 5.45
N GLN A 68 4.11 6.79 6.42
CA GLN A 68 5.08 5.70 6.20
C GLN A 68 4.37 4.41 5.78
N LEU A 69 3.23 4.09 6.40
CA LEU A 69 2.41 2.94 6.03
C LEU A 69 1.87 3.07 4.60
N GLY A 70 1.38 4.25 4.21
CA GLY A 70 0.91 4.51 2.84
C GLY A 70 2.00 4.29 1.80
N LYS A 71 3.22 4.78 2.05
CA LYS A 71 4.39 4.55 1.18
C LYS A 71 4.79 3.08 1.10
N ALA A 72 4.65 2.32 2.19
CA ALA A 72 4.95 0.89 2.20
C ALA A 72 3.94 0.09 1.35
N CYS A 73 2.65 0.43 1.42
CA CYS A 73 1.63 -0.16 0.56
C CYS A 73 1.89 0.12 -0.92
N ASP A 74 2.26 1.36 -1.30
CA ASP A 74 2.65 1.70 -2.68
C ASP A 74 3.83 0.86 -3.16
N GLY A 75 4.90 0.83 -2.37
CA GLY A 75 6.11 0.11 -2.73
C GLY A 75 5.88 -1.40 -2.87
N LEU A 76 4.94 -1.98 -2.12
CA LEU A 76 4.59 -3.39 -2.25
C LEU A 76 3.71 -3.66 -3.48
N ALA A 77 2.70 -2.82 -3.73
CA ALA A 77 1.84 -2.93 -4.91
C ALA A 77 2.67 -2.84 -6.20
N ASP A 78 3.57 -1.86 -6.30
CA ASP A 78 4.44 -1.66 -7.46
C ASP A 78 5.36 -2.88 -7.72
N ARG A 79 5.90 -3.48 -6.64
CA ARG A 79 6.74 -4.68 -6.74
C ARG A 79 5.96 -5.89 -7.20
N LEU A 80 4.74 -6.08 -6.71
CA LEU A 80 3.86 -7.17 -7.13
C LEU A 80 3.48 -7.04 -8.61
N ILE A 81 3.15 -5.83 -9.06
CA ILE A 81 2.88 -5.51 -10.47
C ILE A 81 4.11 -5.80 -11.33
N SER A 82 5.29 -5.31 -10.91
CA SER A 82 6.54 -5.53 -11.64
C SER A 82 6.90 -7.02 -11.76
N PHE A 83 6.72 -7.79 -10.69
CA PHE A 83 6.98 -9.23 -10.69
C PHE A 83 5.98 -10.00 -11.57
N ARG A 84 4.71 -9.58 -11.55
CA ARG A 84 3.68 -10.09 -12.47
C ARG A 84 4.07 -9.86 -13.94
N ASP A 85 4.51 -8.66 -14.27
CA ASP A 85 4.89 -8.33 -15.66
C ASP A 85 6.13 -9.11 -16.10
N TYR A 86 7.11 -9.27 -15.21
CA TYR A 86 8.29 -10.12 -15.45
C TYR A 86 7.93 -11.58 -15.74
N THR A 87 7.02 -12.17 -14.95
CA THR A 87 6.60 -13.57 -15.15
C THR A 87 5.83 -13.76 -16.46
N ARG A 88 5.01 -12.78 -16.87
CA ARG A 88 4.34 -12.81 -18.18
C ARG A 88 5.34 -12.77 -19.34
N ASP A 89 6.30 -11.84 -19.28
CA ASP A 89 7.30 -11.68 -20.34
C ASP A 89 8.20 -12.93 -20.44
N LEU A 90 8.45 -13.61 -19.31
CA LEU A 90 9.12 -14.91 -19.29
C LEU A 90 8.29 -16.00 -19.98
N ASP A 91 6.99 -16.10 -19.68
CA ASP A 91 6.08 -17.09 -20.31
C ASP A 91 6.02 -16.87 -21.83
N ASP A 92 5.86 -15.61 -22.28
CA ASP A 92 5.83 -15.24 -23.70
C ASP A 92 7.14 -15.62 -24.39
N THR A 93 8.28 -15.36 -23.75
CA THR A 93 9.61 -15.73 -24.26
C THR A 93 9.77 -17.25 -24.39
N VAL A 94 9.34 -18.01 -23.37
CA VAL A 94 9.41 -19.47 -23.37
C VAL A 94 8.49 -20.04 -24.47
N ASN A 95 7.26 -19.54 -24.57
CA ASN A 95 6.29 -19.95 -25.59
C ASN A 95 6.78 -19.65 -27.02
N GLN A 96 7.40 -18.49 -27.25
CA GLN A 96 8.04 -18.19 -28.54
C GLN A 96 9.14 -19.19 -28.87
N LYS A 97 10.05 -19.47 -27.94
CA LYS A 97 11.14 -20.45 -28.16
C LYS A 97 10.59 -21.85 -28.46
N PHE A 98 9.57 -22.30 -27.74
CA PHE A 98 8.93 -23.58 -28.00
C PHE A 98 8.24 -23.63 -29.37
N THR A 99 7.58 -22.55 -29.77
CA THR A 99 6.93 -22.45 -31.08
C THR A 99 7.95 -22.50 -32.22
N THR A 100 9.06 -21.77 -32.09
CA THR A 100 10.17 -21.82 -33.05
C THR A 100 10.78 -23.23 -33.16
N MET A 101 10.93 -23.94 -32.04
CA MET A 101 11.42 -25.33 -32.05
C MET A 101 10.44 -26.32 -32.69
N LYS A 102 9.12 -26.08 -32.57
CA LYS A 102 8.09 -26.96 -33.17
C LYS A 102 7.77 -26.64 -34.63
N GLY A 103 8.01 -25.40 -35.07
CA GLY A 103 7.78 -24.94 -36.45
C GLY A 103 9.02 -24.92 -37.34
N GLY A 104 10.19 -25.31 -36.81
CA GLY A 104 11.40 -25.53 -37.58
C GLY A 104 11.42 -26.93 -38.22
N ALA A 105 10.60 -27.13 -39.25
CA ALA A 105 10.70 -28.20 -40.23
C ALA A 105 10.50 -27.62 -41.63
#